data_AF-A0A953MWL1-F1
#
_entry.id   AF-A0A953MWL1-F1
#
_cell.length_a   1.000
_cell.length_b   1.000
_cell.length_c   1.000
_cell.angle_alpha   90.00
_cell.angle_beta   90.00
_cell.angle_gamma   90.00
#
_symmetry.space_group_name_H-M   'P 1'
#
loop_
_entity.id
_entity.type
_entity.pdbx_description
1 polymer ?
#
loop_
_entity_poly.entity_id
_entity_poly.type
_entity_poly.pdbx_seq_one_letter_code
_entity_poly.pdbx_strand_id
1 'polypeptide(L)'
;MSRKKIGAAEAAIHTNNEHWNRYALEFLCTAKESGEFPDVDKAMGIYCDVLDTIQAHHDEPLKGDREAVALVAKAGMNEEQSVAINLAAYTYLRGSEFDVDLSVGIALLKGR
;
A
#
# COMPACT_ATOMS: atom_id res chain seq x y z
N MET A 1 -5.47 26.46 -22.54
CA MET A 1 -4.76 25.18 -22.28
C MET A 1 -5.19 24.69 -20.91
N SER A 2 -6.07 23.68 -20.87
CA SER A 2 -6.52 23.08 -19.60
C SER A 2 -5.35 22.28 -19.01
N ARG A 3 -4.95 22.56 -17.77
CA ARG A 3 -4.00 21.72 -17.03
C ARG A 3 -4.63 20.33 -16.96
N LYS A 4 -4.09 19.35 -17.68
CA LYS A 4 -4.46 17.94 -17.49
C LYS A 4 -4.28 17.65 -16.01
N LYS A 5 -5.38 17.33 -15.32
CA LYS A 5 -5.29 16.74 -13.97
C LYS A 5 -4.56 15.43 -14.17
N ILE A 6 -3.28 15.41 -13.82
CA ILE A 6 -2.50 14.18 -13.79
C ILE A 6 -3.22 13.29 -12.76
N GLY A 7 -3.68 12.12 -13.20
CA GLY A 7 -4.37 11.16 -12.32
C GLY A 7 -3.45 10.71 -11.19
N ALA A 8 -4.01 10.20 -10.08
CA ALA A 8 -3.21 9.70 -8.96
C ALA A 8 -2.26 8.58 -9.41
N ALA A 9 -2.68 7.74 -10.38
CA ALA A 9 -1.83 6.72 -10.98
C ALA A 9 -0.66 7.31 -11.78
N GLU A 10 -0.89 8.35 -12.57
CA GLU A 10 0.17 9.01 -13.35
C GLU A 10 1.14 9.79 -12.44
N ALA A 11 0.63 10.42 -11.37
CA ALA A 11 1.45 11.13 -10.40
C ALA A 11 2.36 10.17 -9.60
N ALA A 12 1.87 8.96 -9.35
CA ALA A 12 2.62 7.94 -8.61
C ALA A 12 3.79 7.34 -9.42
N ILE A 13 3.67 7.13 -10.74
CA ILE A 13 4.70 6.38 -11.52
C ILE A 13 5.91 7.25 -11.93
N HIS A 14 5.92 8.56 -11.63
CA HIS A 14 6.98 9.48 -12.05
C HIS A 14 7.95 9.88 -10.93
N THR A 15 8.42 8.91 -10.16
CA THR A 15 9.45 9.16 -9.14
C THR A 15 10.82 8.61 -9.57
N ASN A 16 11.90 9.08 -8.94
CA ASN A 16 13.24 8.49 -9.10
C ASN A 16 13.44 7.23 -8.24
N ASN A 17 12.38 6.72 -7.58
CA ASN A 17 12.45 5.56 -6.71
C ASN A 17 12.08 4.31 -7.51
N GLU A 18 13.09 3.56 -7.96
CA GLU A 18 12.90 2.32 -8.75
C GLU A 18 12.13 1.24 -7.99
N HIS A 19 12.32 1.15 -6.66
CA HIS A 19 11.57 0.24 -5.80
C HIS A 19 10.08 0.58 -5.85
N TRP A 20 9.75 1.84 -5.58
CA TRP A 20 8.37 2.33 -5.69
C TRP A 20 7.77 2.15 -7.09
N ASN A 21 8.47 2.57 -8.15
CA ASN A 21 7.95 2.49 -9.50
C ASN A 21 7.60 1.05 -9.90
N ARG A 22 8.40 0.07 -9.46
CA ARG A 22 8.12 -1.35 -9.68
C ARG A 22 6.80 -1.78 -9.02
N TYR A 23 6.65 -1.56 -7.71
CA TYR A 23 5.47 -2.01 -6.97
C TYR A 23 4.20 -1.22 -7.33
N ALA A 24 4.34 0.08 -7.63
CA ALA A 24 3.25 0.88 -8.15
C ALA A 24 2.74 0.33 -9.50
N LEU A 25 3.64 -0.03 -10.41
CA LEU A 25 3.26 -0.65 -11.68
C LEU A 25 2.63 -2.03 -11.49
N GLU A 26 3.17 -2.86 -10.60
CA GLU A 26 2.64 -4.17 -10.26
C GLU A 26 1.21 -4.08 -9.73
N PHE A 27 0.96 -3.21 -8.75
CA PHE A 27 -0.39 -2.95 -8.23
C PHE A 27 -1.36 -2.51 -9.33
N LEU A 28 -0.96 -1.58 -10.20
CA LEU A 28 -1.80 -1.10 -11.29
C LEU A 28 -2.14 -2.19 -12.31
N CYS A 29 -1.19 -3.08 -12.62
CA CYS A 29 -1.46 -4.25 -13.48
C CYS A 29 -2.46 -5.19 -12.82
N THR A 30 -2.24 -5.57 -11.56
CA THR A 30 -3.15 -6.46 -10.81
C THR A 30 -4.55 -5.86 -10.66
N ALA A 31 -4.64 -4.55 -10.39
CA ALA A 31 -5.92 -3.85 -10.27
C ALA A 31 -6.72 -3.87 -11.58
N LYS A 32 -6.03 -3.76 -12.73
CA LYS A 32 -6.65 -3.84 -14.06
C LYS A 32 -7.05 -5.26 -14.45
N GLU A 33 -6.20 -6.24 -14.15
CA GLU A 33 -6.42 -7.65 -14.50
C GLU A 33 -7.55 -8.28 -13.68
N SER A 34 -7.63 -7.95 -12.39
CA SER A 34 -8.67 -8.46 -11.49
C SER A 34 -10.07 -7.92 -11.82
N GLY A 35 -10.17 -6.72 -12.41
CA GLY A 35 -11.45 -6.05 -12.63
C GLY A 35 -12.13 -5.56 -11.33
N GLU A 36 -11.47 -5.75 -10.19
CA GLU A 36 -11.99 -5.44 -8.86
C GLU A 36 -12.06 -3.94 -8.59
N PHE A 37 -11.30 -3.12 -9.34
CA PHE A 37 -11.24 -1.67 -9.15
C PHE A 37 -11.86 -0.92 -10.32
N PRO A 38 -13.13 -0.46 -10.19
CA PRO A 38 -13.79 0.35 -11.22
C PRO A 38 -13.07 1.68 -11.48
N ASP A 39 -12.40 2.21 -10.46
CA ASP A 39 -11.61 3.44 -10.52
C ASP A 39 -10.19 3.16 -10.01
N VAL A 40 -9.28 2.93 -10.96
CA VAL A 40 -7.87 2.60 -10.69
C VAL A 40 -7.11 3.81 -10.13
N ASP A 41 -7.48 5.04 -10.49
CA ASP A 41 -6.88 6.24 -9.90
C ASP A 41 -7.24 6.36 -8.42
N LYS A 42 -8.51 6.12 -8.07
CA LYS A 42 -8.94 6.06 -6.67
C LYS A 42 -8.20 4.94 -5.92
N ALA A 43 -8.09 3.75 -6.51
CA ALA A 43 -7.39 2.63 -5.91
C ALA A 43 -5.92 2.95 -5.61
N MET A 44 -5.23 3.61 -6.56
CA MET A 44 -3.84 4.04 -6.37
C MET A 44 -3.71 5.08 -5.27
N GLY A 45 -4.64 6.04 -5.18
CA GLY A 45 -4.64 7.02 -4.09
C GLY A 45 -4.75 6.35 -2.72
N ILE A 46 -5.68 5.42 -2.56
CA ILE A 46 -5.85 4.68 -1.29
C ILE A 46 -4.63 3.80 -0.98
N TYR A 47 -4.01 3.19 -2.00
CA TYR A 47 -2.77 2.44 -1.83
C TYR A 47 -1.62 3.32 -1.28
N CYS A 48 -1.44 4.53 -1.82
CA CYS A 48 -0.47 5.48 -1.27
C CYS A 48 -0.81 5.88 0.18
N ASP A 49 -2.07 6.19 0.47
CA ASP A 49 -2.51 6.60 1.80
C ASP A 49 -2.28 5.49 2.85
N VAL A 50 -2.51 4.22 2.47
CA VAL A 50 -2.22 3.05 3.32
C VAL A 50 -0.72 2.94 3.59
N LEU A 51 0.12 3.11 2.57
CA LEU A 51 1.57 3.06 2.74
C LEU A 51 2.08 4.16 3.68
N ASP A 52 1.61 5.39 3.49
CA ASP A 52 1.96 6.51 4.36
C ASP A 52 1.53 6.24 5.80
N THR A 53 0.34 5.66 6.00
CA THR A 53 -0.18 5.30 7.33
C THR A 53 0.69 4.23 8.01
N ILE A 54 1.04 3.16 7.29
CA ILE A 54 1.87 2.08 7.85
C ILE A 54 3.28 2.59 8.18
N GLN A 55 3.88 3.40 7.29
CA GLN A 55 5.20 3.99 7.53
C GLN A 55 5.20 4.97 8.71
N ALA A 56 4.17 5.82 8.83
CA ALA A 56 4.01 6.73 9.95
C ALA A 56 3.90 6.01 11.30
N HIS A 57 3.38 4.79 11.29
CA HIS A 57 3.22 3.94 12.48
C HIS A 57 4.17 2.73 12.49
N HIS A 58 5.34 2.82 11.83
CA HIS A 58 6.29 1.70 11.79
C HIS A 58 6.74 1.24 13.18
N ASP A 59 6.85 2.16 14.15
CA ASP A 59 7.16 1.86 15.57
C ASP A 59 5.97 1.23 16.33
N GLU A 60 4.75 1.38 15.81
CA GLU A 60 3.50 0.86 16.39
C GLU A 60 2.71 0.06 15.34
N PRO A 61 3.21 -1.08 14.84
CA PRO A 61 2.68 -1.74 13.64
C PRO A 61 1.21 -2.17 13.76
N LEU A 62 0.77 -2.57 14.97
CA LEU A 62 -0.64 -2.91 15.21
C LEU A 62 -1.58 -1.70 15.13
N LYS A 63 -1.08 -0.50 15.46
CA LYS A 63 -1.83 0.74 15.31
C LYS A 63 -1.89 1.13 13.84
N GLY A 64 -0.77 1.06 13.14
CA GLY A 64 -0.71 1.28 11.68
C GLY A 64 -1.65 0.39 10.89
N ASP A 65 -1.67 -0.92 11.18
CA ASP A 65 -2.59 -1.87 10.53
C ASP A 65 -4.07 -1.50 10.76
N ARG A 66 -4.45 -1.19 12.01
CA ARG A 66 -5.84 -0.79 12.33
C ARG A 66 -6.25 0.51 11.63
N GLU A 67 -5.34 1.49 11.56
CA GLU A 67 -5.61 2.76 10.89
C GLU A 67 -5.70 2.59 9.37
N ALA A 68 -4.85 1.74 8.77
CA ALA A 68 -4.95 1.37 7.35
C ALA A 68 -6.27 0.67 7.01
N VAL A 69 -6.69 -0.32 7.83
CA VAL A 69 -7.98 -1.00 7.66
C VAL A 69 -9.15 0.00 7.76
N ALA A 70 -9.11 0.91 8.73
CA ALA A 70 -10.13 1.95 8.87
C ALA A 70 -10.16 2.91 7.68
N LEU A 71 -9.00 3.27 7.13
CA LEU A 71 -8.86 4.14 5.96
C LEU A 71 -9.52 3.51 4.73
N VAL A 72 -9.21 2.24 4.47
CA VAL A 72 -9.76 1.49 3.34
C VAL A 72 -11.28 1.31 3.47
N ALA A 73 -11.76 0.98 4.68
CA ALA A 73 -13.19 0.89 4.97
C ALA A 73 -13.91 2.23 4.76
N LYS A 74 -13.31 3.34 5.20
CA LYS A 74 -13.84 4.70 5.00
C LYS A 74 -13.89 5.09 3.52
N ALA A 75 -12.98 4.56 2.70
CA ALA A 75 -12.98 4.75 1.25
C ALA A 75 -14.11 3.99 0.53
N GLY A 76 -14.85 3.14 1.25
CA GLY A 76 -15.96 2.34 0.73
C GLY A 76 -15.49 1.15 -0.10
N MET A 77 -14.28 0.65 0.15
CA MET A 77 -13.77 -0.54 -0.53
C MET A 77 -14.48 -1.78 0.01
N ASN A 78 -14.76 -2.74 -0.87
CA ASN A 78 -15.24 -4.07 -0.48
C ASN A 78 -14.09 -4.89 0.13
N GLU A 79 -14.39 -6.10 0.58
CA GLU A 79 -13.40 -6.97 1.22
C GLU A 79 -12.25 -7.36 0.27
N GLU A 80 -12.55 -7.71 -0.97
CA GLU A 80 -11.57 -8.12 -1.99
C GLU A 80 -10.60 -6.99 -2.35
N GLN A 81 -11.12 -5.78 -2.59
CA GLN A 81 -10.36 -4.56 -2.81
C GLN A 81 -9.49 -4.22 -1.61
N SER A 82 -10.04 -4.39 -0.39
CA SER A 82 -9.31 -4.11 0.85
C SER A 82 -8.12 -5.05 1.03
N VAL A 83 -8.33 -6.34 0.77
CA VAL A 83 -7.27 -7.35 0.82
C VAL A 83 -6.21 -7.05 -0.23
N ALA A 84 -6.59 -6.72 -1.46
CA ALA A 84 -5.66 -6.41 -2.54
C ALA A 84 -4.76 -5.21 -2.22
N ILE A 85 -5.33 -4.11 -1.70
CA ILE A 85 -4.58 -2.91 -1.33
C ILE A 85 -3.61 -3.19 -0.17
N ASN A 86 -4.08 -3.85 0.89
CA ASN A 86 -3.22 -4.14 2.05
C ASN A 86 -2.10 -5.11 1.67
N LEU A 87 -2.38 -6.14 0.87
CA LEU A 87 -1.37 -7.09 0.41
C LEU A 87 -0.31 -6.40 -0.46
N ALA A 88 -0.72 -5.50 -1.36
CA ALA A 88 0.21 -4.72 -2.16
C ALA A 88 1.10 -3.83 -1.29
N ALA A 89 0.52 -3.19 -0.27
CA ALA A 89 1.26 -2.35 0.68
C ALA A 89 2.31 -3.14 1.46
N TYR A 90 1.93 -4.28 2.03
CA TYR A 90 2.87 -5.16 2.72
C TYR A 90 3.96 -5.73 1.79
N THR A 91 3.62 -5.99 0.53
CA THR A 91 4.57 -6.48 -0.47
C THR A 91 5.59 -5.42 -0.87
N TYR A 92 5.20 -4.16 -0.95
CA TYR A 92 6.12 -3.03 -1.15
C TYR A 92 7.06 -2.81 0.04
N LEU A 93 6.53 -2.93 1.26
CA LEU A 93 7.33 -2.73 2.47
C LEU A 93 8.39 -3.83 2.66
N ARG A 94 8.14 -5.03 2.11
CA ARG A 94 9.15 -6.10 2.05
C ARG A 94 10.32 -5.68 1.18
N GLY A 95 11.55 -5.73 1.72
CA GLY A 95 12.75 -5.23 1.06
C GLY A 95 12.93 -3.70 1.09
N SER A 96 12.09 -2.97 1.83
CA SER A 96 12.29 -1.55 2.12
C SER A 96 13.02 -1.34 3.45
N GLU A 97 13.34 -0.09 3.81
CA GLU A 97 13.89 0.23 5.15
C GLU A 97 12.92 -0.09 6.30
N PHE A 98 11.63 -0.27 5.99
CA PHE A 98 10.58 -0.69 6.92
C PHE A 98 10.41 -2.22 6.96
N ASP A 99 11.26 -2.97 6.27
CA ASP A 99 11.27 -4.43 6.35
C ASP A 99 11.79 -4.85 7.73
N VAL A 100 10.86 -5.13 8.64
CA VAL A 100 11.21 -5.56 9.98
C VAL A 100 11.67 -7.01 9.89
N ASP A 101 12.91 -7.28 10.28
CA ASP A 101 13.40 -8.65 10.43
C ASP A 101 12.62 -9.34 11.57
N LEU A 102 11.53 -10.01 11.20
CA LEU A 102 10.67 -10.76 12.09
C LEU A 102 11.42 -11.90 12.81
N SER A 103 12.65 -12.23 12.42
CA SER A 103 13.48 -13.20 13.14
C SER A 103 13.78 -12.76 14.57
N VAL A 104 13.89 -11.45 14.84
CA VAL A 104 14.09 -10.90 16.20
C VAL A 104 12.81 -11.07 17.05
N GLY A 105 11.64 -10.81 16.46
CA GLY A 105 10.36 -11.03 17.13
C GLY A 105 10.11 -12.52 17.45
N ILE A 106 10.47 -13.40 16.53
CA ILE A 106 10.37 -14.86 16.71
C ILE A 106 11.36 -15.37 17.77
N ALA A 107 12.58 -14.80 17.85
CA ALA A 107 13.54 -15.13 18.89
C ALA A 107 13.04 -14.74 20.29
N LEU A 108 12.41 -13.57 20.43
CA LEU A 108 11.80 -13.11 21.68
C LEU A 108 10.60 -13.96 22.13
N LEU A 109 9.86 -14.55 21.19
CA LEU A 109 8.75 -15.46 21.49
C LEU A 109 9.21 -16.88 21.85
N LYS A 110 10.36 -17.33 21.32
CA LYS A 110 10.95 -18.66 21.63
C LYS A 110 11.81 -18.67 22.90
N GLY A 111 12.15 -17.49 23.43
CA GLY A 111 12.91 -17.34 24.68
C GLY A 111 12.05 -17.22 25.95
N ARG A 112 10.73 -17.46 25.85
CA ARG A 112 9.79 -17.48 26.99
C ARG A 112 9.35 -18.90 27.32
#